data_AF-A0A849Q2C8-F1
#
_entry.id   AF-A0A849Q2C8-F1
#
_cell.length_a   1.000
_cell.length_b   1.000
_cell.length_c   1.000
_cell.angle_alpha   90.00
_cell.angle_beta   90.00
_cell.angle_gamma   90.00
#
_symmetry.space_group_name_H-M   'P 1'
#
loop_
_entity.id
_entity.type
_entity.pdbx_description
1 polymer ?
#
loop_
_entity_poly.entity_id
_entity_poly.type
_entity_poly.pdbx_seq_one_letter_code
_entity_poly.pdbx_strand_id
1 'polypeptide(L)'
;MLTLFEAVVLGIVQGIAEWLPISSEGMTSLVMINFFGKSLSEALPISIWLHIGTMLAAVVFLRKDIIVILRNIPRYLQRESVEKKANDT
;
A
#
# COMPACT_ATOMS: atom_id res chain seq x y z
N MET A 1 -9.37 15.11 -14.46
CA MET A 1 -9.35 13.77 -15.10
C MET A 1 -7.93 13.48 -15.58
N LEU A 2 -7.45 12.24 -15.44
CA LEU A 2 -6.13 11.84 -15.95
C LEU A 2 -6.22 11.42 -17.41
N THR A 3 -5.22 11.80 -18.20
CA THR A 3 -5.01 11.15 -19.50
C THR A 3 -4.36 9.79 -19.29
N LEU A 4 -4.47 8.89 -20.29
CA LEU A 4 -3.81 7.57 -20.21
C LEU A 4 -2.29 7.73 -20.05
N PHE A 5 -1.68 8.70 -20.73
CA PHE A 5 -0.26 8.99 -20.61
C PHE A 5 0.12 9.44 -19.19
N GLU A 6 -0.63 10.37 -18.61
CA GLU A 6 -0.45 10.80 -17.21
C GLU A 6 -0.58 9.60 -16.26
N ALA A 7 -1.61 8.77 -16.44
CA ALA A 7 -1.85 7.61 -15.58
C ALA A 7 -0.70 6.58 -15.65
N VAL A 8 -0.15 6.31 -16.83
CA VAL A 8 1.00 5.41 -17.00
C VAL A 8 2.24 5.97 -16.32
N VAL A 9 2.55 7.26 -16.55
CA VAL A 9 3.72 7.90 -15.92
C VAL A 9 3.59 7.89 -14.39
N LEU A 10 2.42 8.27 -13.86
CA LEU A 10 2.19 8.29 -12.42
C LEU A 10 2.20 6.89 -11.82
N GLY A 11 1.69 5.87 -12.53
CA GLY A 11 1.79 4.48 -12.10
C GLY A 11 3.23 3.97 -12.01
N ILE A 12 4.09 4.35 -12.95
CA ILE A 12 5.53 4.04 -12.89
C ILE A 12 6.19 4.76 -11.71
N VAL A 13 5.91 6.06 -11.54
CA VAL A 13 6.46 6.85 -10.43
C VAL A 13 6.04 6.29 -9.07
N GLN A 14 4.74 6.03 -8.86
CA GLN A 14 4.23 5.40 -7.63
C GLN A 14 4.87 4.02 -7.43
N GLY A 15 4.87 3.20 -8.48
CA GLY A 15 5.36 1.83 -8.44
C GLY A 15 6.85 1.73 -8.12
N ILE A 16 7.65 2.75 -8.45
CA ILE A 16 9.04 2.85 -8.02
C ILE A 16 9.10 3.42 -6.60
N ALA A 17 8.51 4.60 -6.38
CA ALA A 17 8.65 5.37 -5.15
C ALA A 17 8.12 4.66 -3.90
N GLU A 18 7.11 3.79 -4.03
CA GLU A 18 6.55 3.00 -2.93
C GLU A 18 7.61 2.16 -2.20
N TRP A 19 8.59 1.64 -2.94
CA TRP A 19 9.63 0.78 -2.38
C TRP A 19 10.84 1.55 -1.87
N LEU A 20 10.84 2.88 -2.02
CA LEU A 20 11.87 3.78 -1.53
C LEU A 20 11.37 4.52 -0.28
N PRO A 21 12.23 4.79 0.71
CA PRO A 21 11.85 5.51 1.93
C PRO A 21 11.76 7.04 1.71
N ILE A 22 10.95 7.47 0.73
CA ILE A 22 10.91 8.88 0.25
C ILE A 22 9.50 9.49 0.12
N SER A 23 8.46 8.88 0.71
CA SER A 23 7.04 9.24 0.54
C SER A 23 6.57 9.21 -0.92
N SER A 24 5.96 8.10 -1.31
CA SER A 24 5.43 7.88 -2.66
C SER A 24 4.38 8.91 -3.08
N GLU A 25 3.45 9.26 -2.19
CA GLU A 25 2.36 10.19 -2.46
C GLU A 25 2.86 11.62 -2.67
N GLY A 26 3.94 11.99 -1.96
CA GLY A 26 4.62 13.25 -2.18
C GLY A 26 5.23 13.30 -3.59
N MET A 27 5.93 12.24 -3.99
CA MET A 27 6.55 12.14 -5.31
C MET A 27 5.52 12.21 -6.44
N THR A 28 4.45 11.43 -6.39
CA THR A 28 3.39 11.48 -7.42
C THR A 28 2.65 12.82 -7.44
N SER A 29 2.41 13.43 -6.27
CA SER A 29 1.77 14.75 -6.20
C SER A 29 2.65 15.84 -6.78
N LEU A 30 3.96 15.80 -6.51
CA LEU A 30 4.93 16.72 -7.11
C LEU A 30 5.02 16.54 -8.62
N VAL A 31 4.96 15.31 -9.13
CA VAL A 31 4.92 15.07 -10.58
C VAL A 31 3.65 15.66 -11.19
N MET A 32 2.48 15.43 -10.58
CA MET A 32 1.21 15.98 -11.06
C MET A 32 1.18 17.50 -11.08
N ILE A 33 1.69 18.16 -10.03
CA ILE A 33 1.68 19.61 -9.90
C ILE A 33 2.68 20.24 -10.87
N ASN A 34 3.93 19.75 -10.90
CA ASN A 34 5.00 20.42 -11.64
C ASN A 34 5.05 20.05 -13.13
N PHE A 35 4.60 18.85 -13.51
CA PHE A 35 4.68 18.37 -14.90
C PHE A 35 3.33 18.29 -15.60
N PHE A 36 2.23 18.12 -14.86
CA PHE A 36 0.88 18.00 -15.43
C PHE A 36 -0.08 19.13 -15.01
N GLY A 37 0.42 20.12 -14.28
CA GLY A 37 -0.33 21.33 -13.91
C GLY A 37 -1.58 21.08 -13.06
N LYS A 38 -1.65 19.95 -12.34
CA LYS A 38 -2.79 19.66 -11.45
C LYS A 38 -2.70 20.46 -10.17
N SER A 39 -3.86 20.78 -9.58
CA SER A 39 -3.90 21.33 -8.22
C SER A 39 -3.57 20.26 -7.17
N LEU A 40 -3.13 20.69 -5.98
CA LEU A 40 -2.91 19.77 -4.85
C LEU A 40 -4.18 19.00 -4.48
N SER A 41 -5.35 19.65 -4.55
CA SER A 41 -6.65 19.05 -4.29
C SER A 41 -7.03 17.94 -5.28
N GLU A 42 -6.51 17.98 -6.50
CA GLU A 42 -6.68 16.89 -7.47
C GLU A 42 -5.61 15.82 -7.32
N ALA A 43 -4.38 16.23 -7.02
CA ALA A 43 -3.22 15.35 -6.93
C ALA A 43 -3.31 14.37 -5.75
N LEU A 44 -3.68 14.85 -4.55
CA LEU A 44 -3.70 14.02 -3.35
C LEU A 44 -4.64 12.80 -3.46
N PRO A 45 -5.92 12.95 -3.87
CA PRO A 45 -6.81 11.79 -4.04
C PRO A 45 -6.26 10.78 -5.06
N ILE A 46 -5.69 11.26 -6.16
CA ILE A 46 -5.13 10.40 -7.21
C ILE A 46 -3.94 9.58 -6.67
N SER A 47 -3.04 10.21 -5.92
CA SER A 47 -1.91 9.52 -5.28
C SER A 47 -2.37 8.40 -4.34
N ILE A 48 -3.43 8.63 -3.56
CA ILE A 48 -4.03 7.61 -2.68
C ILE A 48 -4.62 6.45 -3.50
N TRP A 49 -5.31 6.75 -4.60
CA TRP A 49 -5.84 5.70 -5.48
C TRP A 49 -4.74 4.85 -6.12
N LEU A 50 -3.61 5.46 -6.49
CA LEU A 50 -2.46 4.73 -7.05
C LEU A 50 -1.81 3.80 -6.02
N HIS A 51 -1.80 4.17 -4.73
CA HIS A 51 -1.28 3.33 -3.65
C HIS A 51 -2.05 2.00 -3.50
N ILE A 52 -3.34 1.96 -3.85
CA ILE A 52 -4.08 0.68 -3.90
C ILE A 52 -3.47 -0.28 -4.92
N GLY A 53 -2.96 0.23 -6.04
CA GLY A 53 -2.28 -0.58 -7.05
C GLY A 53 -1.01 -1.25 -6.53
N THR A 54 -0.18 -0.50 -5.79
CA THR A 54 1.04 -1.05 -5.18
C THR A 54 0.74 -1.99 -4.03
N MET A 55 -0.29 -1.71 -3.21
CA MET A 55 -0.81 -2.63 -2.21
C MET A 55 -1.24 -3.96 -2.85
N LEU A 56 -1.99 -3.93 -3.94
CA LEU A 56 -2.42 -5.15 -4.65
C LEU A 56 -1.22 -5.91 -5.22
N ALA A 57 -0.23 -5.22 -5.77
CA ALA A 57 1.01 -5.84 -6.24
C ALA A 57 1.74 -6.56 -5.08
N ALA A 58 1.86 -5.92 -3.91
CA ALA A 58 2.45 -6.51 -2.71
C ALA A 58 1.66 -7.75 -2.24
N VAL A 59 0.33 -7.68 -2.21
CA VAL A 59 -0.55 -8.81 -1.84
C VAL A 59 -0.37 -9.98 -2.79
N VAL A 60 -0.32 -9.74 -4.11
CA VAL A 60 -0.11 -10.80 -5.11
C VAL A 60 1.30 -11.42 -4.97
N PHE A 61 2.32 -10.58 -4.76
CA PHE A 61 3.69 -11.04 -4.53
C PHE A 61 3.78 -11.93 -3.29
N LEU A 62 3.25 -11.46 -2.15
CA LEU A 62 3.28 -12.13 -0.84
C LEU A 62 2.11 -13.11 -0.60
N ARG A 63 1.33 -13.45 -1.63
CA ARG A 63 0.09 -14.25 -1.49
C ARG A 63 0.28 -15.55 -0.69
N LYS A 64 1.43 -16.21 -0.84
CA LYS A 64 1.72 -17.47 -0.14
C LYS A 64 1.91 -17.22 1.36
N ASP A 65 2.71 -16.22 1.71
CA ASP A 65 3.00 -15.85 3.09
C ASP A 65 1.74 -15.32 3.77
N ILE A 66 0.95 -14.50 3.07
CA ILE A 66 -0.36 -14.03 3.54
C ILE A 66 -1.28 -15.22 3.86
N ILE A 67 -1.41 -16.21 2.96
CA ILE A 67 -2.23 -17.40 3.21
C ILE A 67 -1.72 -18.19 4.43
N VAL A 68 -0.39 -18.34 4.57
CA VAL A 68 0.20 -19.02 5.73
C VAL A 68 -0.12 -18.29 7.02
N ILE A 69 0.05 -16.96 7.05
CA ILE A 69 -0.28 -16.13 8.22
C ILE A 69 -1.76 -16.27 8.55
N LEU A 70 -2.66 -16.07 7.58
CA LEU A 70 -4.11 -16.14 7.77
C LEU A 70 -4.58 -17.50 8.30
N ARG A 71 -4.01 -18.60 7.80
CA ARG A 71 -4.34 -19.96 8.29
C ARG A 71 -3.91 -20.19 9.74
N ASN A 72 -2.85 -19.55 10.19
CA ASN A 72 -2.32 -19.72 11.53
C ASN A 72 -2.93 -18.75 12.56
N ILE A 73 -3.68 -17.71 12.14
CA ILE A 73 -4.35 -16.75 13.05
C ILE A 73 -5.14 -17.45 14.17
N PRO A 74 -6.03 -18.43 13.91
CA PRO A 74 -6.79 -19.07 14.97
C PRO A 74 -5.90 -19.74 16.02
N ARG A 75 -4.75 -20.30 15.59
CA ARG A 75 -3.79 -20.97 16.46
C ARG A 75 -3.05 -19.99 17.36
N TYR A 76 -2.71 -18.80 16.86
CA TYR A 76 -2.08 -17.75 17.65
C TYR A 76 -3.03 -17.23 18.73
N LEU A 77 -4.29 -16.97 18.38
CA LEU A 77 -5.31 -16.52 19.33
C LEU A 77 -5.60 -17.56 20.42
N GLN A 78 -5.58 -18.85 20.05
CA GLN A 78 -5.81 -19.93 21.00
C GLN A 78 -4.63 -20.09 21.97
N ARG A 79 -3.39 -19.92 21.51
CA ARG A 79 -2.19 -20.04 22.35
C ARG A 79 -2.14 -18.96 23.44
N GLU A 80 -2.47 -17.72 23.09
CA GLU A 80 -2.52 -16.59 24.03
C GLU A 80 -3.58 -16.80 25.13
N SER A 81 -4.74 -17.37 24.79
CA SER A 81 -5.80 -17.67 25.77
C SER A 81 -5.41 -18.77 26.78
N VAL A 82 -4.62 -19.76 26.35
CA VAL A 82 -4.14 -20.85 27.21
C VAL A 82 -3.02 -20.36 28.13
N GLU A 83 -2.10 -19.55 27.61
CA GLU A 83 -0.98 -18.98 28.37
C GLU A 83 -1.46 -18.02 29.46
N LYS A 84 -2.46 -17.18 29.17
CA LYS A 84 -3.07 -16.30 30.17
C LYS A 84 -3.75 -17.08 31.29
N LYS A 85 -4.46 -18.17 30.98
CA LYS A 85 -5.12 -19.02 31.97
C LYS A 85 -4.14 -19.79 32.87
N ALA A 86 -2.94 -20.09 32.38
CA ALA A 86 -1.91 -20.79 33.15
C ALA A 86 -1.15 -19.88 34.14
N ASN A 87 -1.02 -18.58 33.84
CA ASN A 87 -0.37 -17.61 34.72
C ASN A 87 -1.29 -17.06 35.83
N ASP A 88 -2.61 -17.23 35.70
CA ASP A 88 -3.62 -16.80 36.67
C ASP A 88 -3.97 -17.89 37.73
N THR A 89 -3.36 -19.08 37.64
CA THR A 89 -3.46 -20.20 38.60
C THR A 89 -2.15 -20.46 39.30
#